data_AF-A0A7G4RHB5-F1
#
_entry.id   AF-A0A7G4RHB5-F1
#
_cell.length_a   1.000
_cell.length_b   1.000
_cell.length_c   1.000
_cell.angle_alpha   90.00
_cell.angle_beta   90.00
_cell.angle_gamma   90.00
#
_symmetry.space_group_name_H-M   'P 1'
#
loop_
_entity.id
_entity.type
_entity.pdbx_description
1 polymer ?
#
loop_
_entity_poly.entity_id
_entity_poly.type
_entity_poly.pdbx_seq_one_letter_code
_entity_poly.pdbx_strand_id
1 'polypeptide(L)'
;MSDLRTKFTDLKLKEFYGHVLTHYKKCVDRGLDVTQMYNEMYLAVQFTLENPMSPLSVLEEKEKAKAYAAFNKIFYALPLFRKLPTEDQRTFNPKKPEFNPKAKYVINEYNYYNCHDSTLTNWLILSTILDSRHHSHSHSHDSSCCFPSNHHGRSSSSDDDLGKLILGLLIIALAALAVILAFIALAYMIDEFANGIERFWYGEGWLKGALLFATSLGFGAGSTLLTLNFAAAPLIALAVAAGFNPVGVVILATVLLTTIGAGIGCLAMSMIYDSINQSKNEESMDPADPQRFQLTSAEEASLLKKNIDPLAVKCAMVALRAEMAKLLENEKPIPSFFTRYFDKNGSQVNDLLKTLRQLRKGELKIVDVGGLWFDCEIPQPVYTPTFYSQPQVSSQYYVVQPTAPYEPTAPQYI
;
A
#
# COMPACT_ATOMS: atom_id res chain seq x y z
N MET A 1 8.34 12.84 -20.85
CA MET A 1 7.74 11.89 -19.88
C MET A 1 7.27 10.69 -20.66
N SER A 2 7.68 9.47 -20.30
CA SER A 2 7.08 8.26 -20.91
C SER A 2 5.59 8.24 -20.59
N ASP A 3 4.74 7.91 -21.57
CA ASP A 3 3.30 7.78 -21.32
C ASP A 3 3.05 6.68 -20.28
N LEU A 4 2.61 7.06 -19.08
CA LEU A 4 2.34 6.11 -17.99
C LEU A 4 1.12 5.22 -18.30
N ARG A 5 0.30 5.60 -19.29
CA ARG A 5 -0.83 4.80 -19.77
C ARG A 5 -0.38 3.48 -20.39
N THR A 6 0.77 3.44 -21.06
CA THR A 6 1.31 2.24 -21.71
C THR A 6 2.07 1.31 -20.76
N LYS A 7 2.23 1.69 -19.49
CA LYS A 7 2.98 0.93 -18.48
C LYS A 7 2.09 0.23 -17.47
N PHE A 8 2.51 -0.95 -17.01
CA PHE A 8 1.86 -1.65 -15.91
C PHE A 8 2.45 -1.16 -14.58
N THR A 9 1.86 -0.10 -14.04
CA THR A 9 2.31 0.59 -12.83
C THR A 9 1.94 -0.18 -11.56
N ASP A 10 2.52 0.21 -10.43
CA ASP A 10 2.24 -0.43 -9.14
C ASP A 10 0.77 -0.19 -8.70
N LEU A 11 0.18 0.95 -9.09
CA LEU A 11 -1.26 1.21 -8.93
C LEU A 11 -2.12 0.24 -9.76
N LYS A 12 -1.82 0.09 -11.06
CA LYS A 12 -2.55 -0.87 -11.92
C LYS A 12 -2.39 -2.31 -11.43
N LEU A 13 -1.24 -2.67 -10.84
CA LEU A 13 -1.04 -3.97 -10.19
C LEU A 13 -1.98 -4.15 -9.00
N LYS A 14 -2.11 -3.14 -8.14
CA LYS A 14 -3.03 -3.17 -6.99
C LYS A 14 -4.49 -3.36 -7.43
N GLU A 15 -4.94 -2.60 -8.44
CA GLU A 15 -6.31 -2.73 -8.95
C GLU A 15 -6.54 -4.10 -9.60
N PHE A 16 -5.58 -4.54 -10.42
CA PHE A 16 -5.60 -5.86 -11.03
C PHE A 16 -5.67 -6.98 -9.99
N TYR A 17 -4.92 -6.84 -8.90
CA TYR A 17 -4.95 -7.75 -7.77
C TYR A 17 -6.35 -7.85 -7.15
N GLY A 18 -7.03 -6.71 -6.92
CA GLY A 18 -8.39 -6.69 -6.38
C GLY A 18 -9.42 -7.36 -7.30
N HIS A 19 -9.32 -7.11 -8.59
CA HIS A 19 -10.14 -7.75 -9.61
C HIS A 19 -9.98 -9.27 -9.62
N VAL A 20 -8.74 -9.75 -9.60
CA VAL A 20 -8.42 -11.18 -9.59
C VAL A 20 -8.98 -11.85 -8.32
N LEU A 21 -8.83 -11.23 -7.15
CA LEU A 21 -9.38 -11.79 -5.90
C LEU A 21 -10.92 -11.80 -5.88
N THR A 22 -11.55 -10.75 -6.41
CA THR A 22 -13.02 -10.69 -6.51
C THR A 22 -13.55 -11.80 -7.42
N HIS A 23 -12.91 -12.01 -8.57
CA HIS A 23 -13.25 -13.08 -9.49
C HIS A 23 -13.02 -14.45 -8.83
N TYR A 24 -11.89 -14.64 -8.16
CA TYR A 24 -11.60 -15.87 -7.40
C TYR A 24 -12.73 -16.22 -6.42
N LYS A 25 -13.19 -15.25 -5.61
CA LYS A 25 -14.28 -15.47 -4.65
C LYS A 25 -15.55 -15.99 -5.34
N LYS A 26 -15.92 -15.40 -6.47
CA LYS A 26 -17.08 -15.85 -7.27
C LYS A 26 -16.88 -17.24 -7.89
N CYS A 27 -15.67 -17.58 -8.29
CA CYS A 27 -15.35 -18.93 -8.78
C CYS A 27 -15.43 -19.98 -7.65
N VAL A 28 -14.98 -19.62 -6.43
CA VAL A 28 -15.11 -20.46 -5.23
C VAL A 28 -16.57 -20.67 -4.86
N ASP A 29 -17.38 -19.60 -4.86
CA ASP A 29 -18.83 -19.68 -4.58
C ASP A 29 -19.56 -20.60 -5.57
N ARG A 30 -19.06 -20.71 -6.80
CA ARG A 30 -19.56 -21.59 -7.87
C ARG A 30 -19.00 -23.01 -7.82
N GLY A 31 -18.04 -23.30 -6.94
CA GLY A 31 -17.44 -24.63 -6.78
C GLY A 31 -16.61 -25.08 -7.98
N LEU A 32 -15.94 -24.17 -8.69
CA LEU A 32 -15.10 -24.52 -9.82
C LEU A 32 -13.81 -25.24 -9.37
N ASP A 33 -13.39 -26.24 -10.14
CA ASP A 33 -12.07 -26.88 -9.97
C ASP A 33 -10.92 -25.92 -10.32
N VAL A 34 -9.72 -26.19 -9.80
CA VAL A 34 -8.49 -25.39 -10.01
C VAL A 34 -8.23 -25.14 -11.49
N THR A 35 -8.36 -26.15 -12.34
CA THR A 35 -8.07 -26.01 -13.78
C THR A 35 -9.13 -25.17 -14.48
N GLN A 36 -10.39 -25.38 -14.13
CA GLN A 36 -11.52 -24.62 -14.70
C GLN A 36 -11.45 -23.15 -14.27
N MET A 37 -11.17 -22.91 -13.00
CA MET A 37 -10.99 -21.58 -12.43
C MET A 37 -9.82 -20.85 -13.06
N TYR A 38 -8.66 -21.51 -13.20
CA TYR A 38 -7.50 -20.93 -13.88
C TYR A 38 -7.86 -20.49 -15.30
N ASN A 39 -8.51 -21.36 -16.08
CA ASN A 39 -8.87 -21.05 -17.46
C ASN A 39 -9.88 -19.91 -17.56
N GLU A 40 -10.92 -19.89 -16.72
CA GLU A 40 -11.93 -18.82 -16.71
C GLU A 40 -11.29 -17.47 -16.35
N MET A 41 -10.48 -17.43 -15.29
CA MET A 41 -9.81 -16.21 -14.85
C MET A 41 -8.74 -15.76 -15.86
N TYR A 42 -7.99 -16.69 -16.46
CA TYR A 42 -6.99 -16.37 -17.48
C TYR A 42 -7.65 -15.78 -18.73
N LEU A 43 -8.80 -16.30 -19.16
CA LEU A 43 -9.56 -15.74 -20.26
C LEU A 43 -10.03 -14.31 -19.96
N ALA A 44 -10.42 -14.02 -18.71
CA ALA A 44 -10.73 -12.67 -18.28
C ALA A 44 -9.52 -11.73 -18.39
N VAL A 45 -8.35 -12.17 -17.91
CA VAL A 45 -7.10 -11.41 -18.05
C VAL A 45 -6.78 -11.16 -19.53
N GLN A 46 -6.84 -12.20 -20.35
CA GLN A 46 -6.56 -12.12 -21.78
C GLN A 46 -7.53 -11.18 -22.50
N PHE A 47 -8.82 -11.25 -22.17
CA PHE A 47 -9.81 -10.32 -22.70
C PHE A 47 -9.49 -8.88 -22.31
N THR A 48 -9.16 -8.63 -21.04
CA THR A 48 -8.78 -7.31 -20.55
C THR A 48 -7.50 -6.76 -21.21
N LEU A 49 -6.52 -7.61 -21.52
CA LEU A 49 -5.26 -7.17 -22.13
C LEU A 49 -5.34 -7.01 -23.65
N GLU A 50 -6.23 -7.74 -24.33
CA GLU A 50 -6.30 -7.74 -25.79
C GLU A 50 -7.50 -6.97 -26.37
N ASN A 51 -8.56 -6.73 -25.59
CA ASN A 51 -9.73 -5.99 -26.06
C ASN A 51 -9.45 -4.48 -26.12
N PRO A 52 -9.58 -3.81 -27.29
CA PRO A 52 -9.37 -2.37 -27.44
C PRO A 52 -10.22 -1.47 -26.52
N MET A 53 -11.34 -1.97 -26.01
CA MET A 53 -12.23 -1.23 -25.10
C MET A 53 -11.76 -1.26 -23.64
N SER A 54 -10.77 -2.09 -23.32
CA SER A 54 -10.22 -2.22 -21.97
C SER A 54 -9.07 -1.24 -21.75
N PRO A 55 -9.00 -0.56 -20.59
CA PRO A 55 -7.92 0.40 -20.34
C PRO A 55 -6.52 -0.23 -20.21
N LEU A 56 -6.41 -1.56 -20.00
CA LEU A 56 -5.12 -2.27 -20.04
C LEU A 56 -4.71 -2.74 -21.44
N SER A 57 -5.52 -2.54 -22.47
CA SER A 57 -5.15 -2.95 -23.83
C SER A 57 -4.09 -2.06 -24.47
N VAL A 58 -3.93 -0.84 -23.94
CA VAL A 58 -2.96 0.18 -24.35
C VAL A 58 -1.56 -0.14 -23.84
N LEU A 59 -1.41 -1.14 -22.96
CA LEU A 59 -0.11 -1.58 -22.46
C LEU A 59 0.79 -2.06 -23.60
N GLU A 60 2.08 -1.71 -23.52
CA GLU A 60 3.10 -2.29 -24.38
C GLU A 60 3.20 -3.81 -24.19
N GLU A 61 3.64 -4.55 -25.20
CA GLU A 61 3.70 -6.01 -25.18
C GLU A 61 4.49 -6.56 -23.97
N LYS A 62 5.61 -5.91 -23.62
CA LYS A 62 6.41 -6.26 -22.43
C LYS A 62 5.65 -6.04 -21.12
N GLU A 63 4.80 -5.02 -21.07
CA GLU A 63 3.99 -4.66 -19.90
C GLU A 63 2.77 -5.58 -19.77
N LYS A 64 2.17 -6.00 -20.90
CA LYS A 64 1.17 -7.08 -20.94
C LYS A 64 1.76 -8.39 -20.40
N ALA A 65 2.99 -8.73 -20.78
CA ALA A 65 3.68 -9.92 -20.26
C ALA A 65 3.86 -9.86 -18.72
N LYS A 66 4.12 -8.67 -18.15
CA LYS A 66 4.15 -8.47 -16.70
C LYS A 66 2.78 -8.69 -16.05
N ALA A 67 1.70 -8.22 -16.67
CA ALA A 67 0.34 -8.44 -16.16
C ALA A 67 -0.03 -9.94 -16.13
N TYR A 68 0.32 -10.70 -17.17
CA TYR A 68 0.16 -12.16 -17.16
C TYR A 68 1.04 -12.84 -16.10
N ALA A 69 2.28 -12.37 -15.91
CA ALA A 69 3.14 -12.88 -14.84
C ALA A 69 2.54 -12.61 -13.46
N ALA A 70 2.01 -11.40 -13.23
CA ALA A 70 1.35 -11.01 -11.99
C ALA A 70 0.12 -11.89 -11.72
N PHE A 71 -0.70 -12.16 -12.74
CA PHE A 71 -1.84 -13.08 -12.64
C PHE A 71 -1.41 -14.45 -12.10
N ASN A 72 -0.39 -15.05 -12.69
CA ASN A 72 0.08 -16.37 -12.28
C ASN A 72 0.59 -16.36 -10.83
N LYS A 73 1.31 -15.31 -10.43
CA LYS A 73 1.79 -15.16 -9.05
C LYS A 73 0.65 -15.03 -8.05
N ILE A 74 -0.39 -14.27 -8.38
CA ILE A 74 -1.59 -14.16 -7.55
C ILE A 74 -2.33 -15.49 -7.49
N PHE A 75 -2.53 -16.15 -8.64
CA PHE A 75 -3.26 -17.40 -8.71
C PHE A 75 -2.59 -18.52 -7.90
N TYR A 76 -1.27 -18.67 -8.00
CA TYR A 76 -0.52 -19.66 -7.24
C TYR A 76 -0.49 -19.37 -5.74
N ALA A 77 -0.75 -18.12 -5.33
CA ALA A 77 -0.88 -17.75 -3.93
C ALA A 77 -2.27 -18.08 -3.32
N LEU A 78 -3.26 -18.45 -4.13
CA LEU A 78 -4.62 -18.69 -3.68
C LEU A 78 -4.74 -19.98 -2.82
N PRO A 79 -5.61 -20.00 -1.80
CA PRO A 79 -5.81 -21.17 -0.93
C PRO A 79 -6.18 -22.44 -1.70
N LEU A 80 -6.95 -22.29 -2.79
CA LEU A 80 -7.38 -23.41 -3.62
C LEU A 80 -6.20 -24.10 -4.31
N PHE A 81 -5.23 -23.35 -4.82
CA PHE A 81 -4.01 -23.92 -5.41
C PHE A 81 -3.15 -24.61 -4.36
N ARG A 82 -3.01 -24.00 -3.17
CA ARG A 82 -2.24 -24.56 -2.05
C ARG A 82 -2.79 -25.89 -1.53
N LYS A 83 -4.10 -26.12 -1.66
CA LYS A 83 -4.75 -27.38 -1.25
C LYS A 83 -4.41 -28.55 -2.18
N LEU A 84 -3.85 -28.31 -3.36
CA LEU A 84 -3.38 -29.38 -4.24
C LEU A 84 -2.22 -30.15 -3.62
N PRO A 85 -2.06 -31.46 -3.92
CA PRO A 85 -0.84 -32.19 -3.64
C PRO A 85 0.40 -31.50 -4.20
N THR A 86 1.53 -31.61 -3.51
CA THR A 86 2.79 -30.95 -3.93
C THR A 86 3.26 -31.36 -5.33
N GLU A 87 3.00 -32.61 -5.74
CA GLU A 87 3.30 -33.07 -7.09
C GLU A 87 2.45 -32.34 -8.14
N ASP A 88 1.14 -32.27 -7.90
CA ASP A 88 0.21 -31.56 -8.78
C ASP A 88 0.57 -30.07 -8.90
N GLN A 89 0.94 -29.41 -7.79
CA GLN A 89 1.41 -28.02 -7.81
C GLN A 89 2.65 -27.83 -8.69
N ARG A 90 3.62 -28.77 -8.63
CA ARG A 90 4.86 -28.70 -9.43
C ARG A 90 4.61 -28.96 -10.91
N THR A 91 3.67 -29.83 -11.24
CA THR A 91 3.32 -30.18 -12.63
C THR A 91 2.22 -29.31 -13.21
N PHE A 92 1.63 -28.40 -12.43
CA PHE A 92 0.55 -27.53 -12.87
C PHE A 92 1.05 -26.54 -13.93
N ASN A 93 0.87 -26.94 -15.19
CA ASN A 93 1.20 -26.14 -16.37
C ASN A 93 0.00 -26.11 -17.31
N PRO A 94 -1.10 -25.42 -16.93
CA PRO A 94 -2.31 -25.35 -17.73
C PRO A 94 -1.99 -24.77 -19.11
N LYS A 95 -2.53 -25.41 -20.16
CA LYS A 95 -2.38 -24.93 -21.53
C LYS A 95 -3.03 -23.55 -21.62
N LYS A 96 -2.21 -22.52 -21.88
CA LYS A 96 -2.68 -21.14 -22.05
C LYS A 96 -3.73 -21.10 -23.18
N PRO A 97 -4.96 -20.65 -22.90
CA PRO A 97 -5.96 -20.43 -23.94
C PRO A 97 -5.42 -19.49 -25.03
N GLU A 98 -5.57 -19.88 -26.29
CA GLU A 98 -5.25 -19.00 -27.42
C GLU A 98 -6.33 -17.93 -27.54
N PHE A 99 -5.90 -16.68 -27.74
CA PHE A 99 -6.84 -15.57 -27.92
C PHE A 99 -7.58 -15.76 -29.24
N ASN A 100 -8.90 -15.90 -29.16
CA ASN A 100 -9.76 -15.96 -30.34
C ASN A 100 -10.59 -14.67 -30.43
N PRO A 101 -10.27 -13.73 -31.33
CA PRO A 101 -11.01 -12.46 -31.45
C PRO A 101 -12.46 -12.65 -31.94
N LYS A 102 -12.81 -13.82 -32.46
CA LYS A 102 -14.17 -14.15 -32.92
C LYS A 102 -15.01 -14.84 -31.82
N ALA A 103 -14.39 -15.26 -30.72
CA ALA A 103 -15.11 -15.86 -29.61
C ALA A 103 -15.86 -14.76 -28.84
N LYS A 104 -17.16 -14.98 -28.58
CA LYS A 104 -17.93 -14.08 -27.71
C LYS A 104 -17.53 -14.33 -26.27
N TYR A 105 -16.72 -13.44 -25.71
CA TYR A 105 -16.47 -13.39 -24.27
C TYR A 105 -17.64 -12.67 -23.58
N VAL A 106 -18.28 -13.34 -22.62
CA VAL A 106 -19.43 -12.78 -21.89
C VAL A 106 -18.92 -12.01 -20.68
N ILE A 107 -19.10 -10.69 -20.72
CA ILE A 107 -18.72 -9.78 -19.64
C ILE A 107 -19.84 -9.77 -18.58
N ASN A 108 -19.44 -9.95 -17.33
CA ASN A 108 -20.24 -9.91 -16.11
C ASN A 108 -19.55 -8.97 -15.09
N GLU A 109 -20.26 -8.65 -14.01
CA GLU A 109 -19.79 -7.73 -12.95
C GLU A 109 -18.44 -8.13 -12.33
N TYR A 110 -18.12 -9.43 -12.27
CA TYR A 110 -16.92 -9.95 -11.59
C TYR A 110 -15.77 -10.35 -12.52
N ASN A 111 -15.96 -10.32 -13.85
CA ASN A 111 -14.96 -10.78 -14.83
C ASN A 111 -14.53 -9.66 -15.80
N TYR A 112 -14.92 -8.41 -15.49
CA TYR A 112 -14.52 -7.20 -16.19
C TYR A 112 -13.48 -6.43 -15.37
N TYR A 113 -12.20 -6.58 -15.74
CA TYR A 113 -11.12 -5.95 -14.98
C TYR A 113 -10.88 -4.51 -15.44
N ASN A 114 -11.63 -3.57 -14.88
CA ASN A 114 -11.47 -2.14 -15.14
C ASN A 114 -10.41 -1.51 -14.22
N CYS A 115 -9.30 -1.01 -14.76
CA CYS A 115 -8.24 -0.34 -13.98
C CYS A 115 -8.56 1.13 -13.64
N HIS A 116 -9.84 1.46 -13.48
CA HIS A 116 -10.32 2.76 -13.02
C HIS A 116 -11.42 2.61 -11.97
N ASP A 117 -11.52 1.44 -11.34
CA ASP A 117 -12.53 1.18 -10.32
C ASP A 117 -12.06 1.71 -8.96
N SER A 118 -12.67 2.82 -8.53
CA SER A 118 -12.38 3.46 -7.24
C SER A 118 -12.74 2.59 -6.04
N THR A 119 -13.53 1.53 -6.22
CA THR A 119 -13.85 0.60 -5.14
C THR A 119 -12.75 -0.41 -4.89
N LEU A 120 -11.92 -0.73 -5.89
CA LEU A 120 -10.82 -1.69 -5.78
C LEU A 120 -9.49 -1.04 -5.42
N THR A 121 -9.41 0.28 -5.47
CA THR A 121 -8.35 1.05 -4.83
C THR A 121 -8.52 1.14 -3.31
N ASN A 122 -9.67 0.75 -2.77
CA ASN A 122 -9.94 0.71 -1.35
C ASN A 122 -9.28 -0.52 -0.69
N TRP A 123 -8.34 -0.26 0.22
CA TRP A 123 -7.61 -1.31 0.92
C TRP A 123 -8.49 -2.18 1.82
N LEU A 124 -9.55 -1.62 2.39
CA LEU A 124 -10.52 -2.37 3.20
C LEU A 124 -11.33 -3.34 2.34
N ILE A 125 -11.72 -2.92 1.13
CA ILE A 125 -12.42 -3.81 0.18
C ILE A 125 -11.49 -4.96 -0.24
N LEU A 126 -10.22 -4.67 -0.54
CA LEU A 126 -9.22 -5.71 -0.83
C LEU A 126 -9.08 -6.74 0.30
N SER A 127 -9.12 -6.29 1.56
CA SER A 127 -8.99 -7.15 2.73
C SER A 127 -10.24 -7.98 3.04
N THR A 128 -11.43 -7.47 2.72
CA THR A 128 -12.73 -8.13 2.99
C THR A 128 -13.10 -9.16 1.93
N ILE A 129 -12.48 -9.12 0.75
CA ILE A 129 -12.65 -10.17 -0.27
C ILE A 129 -12.18 -11.53 0.26
N LEU A 130 -11.15 -11.56 1.12
CA LEU A 130 -10.59 -12.79 1.70
C LEU A 130 -11.30 -13.27 2.98
N ASP A 131 -12.08 -12.42 3.65
CA ASP A 131 -12.66 -12.75 4.95
C ASP A 131 -14.18 -12.57 4.95
N SER A 132 -14.91 -13.67 4.80
CA SER A 132 -16.37 -13.71 4.94
C SER A 132 -16.77 -14.46 6.21
N ARG A 133 -16.55 -13.83 7.37
CA ARG A 133 -17.21 -14.17 8.64
C ARG A 133 -17.41 -12.93 9.51
N HIS A 134 -18.69 -12.53 9.66
CA HIS A 134 -19.29 -11.82 10.81
C HIS A 134 -18.80 -10.39 11.12
N HIS A 135 -19.57 -9.37 11.51
CA HIS A 135 -21.00 -9.12 11.67
C HIS A 135 -21.21 -7.60 11.58
N SER A 136 -22.39 -7.23 11.07
CA SER A 136 -23.04 -5.93 11.12
C SER A 136 -23.08 -5.28 12.51
N HIS A 137 -22.77 -3.99 12.60
CA HIS A 137 -23.45 -3.11 13.56
C HIS A 137 -23.79 -1.75 12.94
N SER A 138 -25.06 -1.41 13.11
CA SER A 138 -25.81 -0.27 12.62
C SER A 138 -25.62 0.98 13.48
N HIS A 139 -25.86 2.10 12.82
CA HIS A 139 -26.14 3.46 13.30
C HIS A 139 -26.69 3.62 14.73
N SER A 140 -26.24 4.70 15.39
CA SER A 140 -27.13 5.56 16.18
C SER A 140 -26.71 7.03 16.06
N HIS A 141 -27.62 7.84 15.54
CA HIS A 141 -27.79 9.24 15.92
C HIS A 141 -28.11 9.29 17.43
N ASP A 142 -27.59 10.26 18.18
CA ASP A 142 -28.40 11.41 18.58
C ASP A 142 -27.67 12.39 19.54
N SER A 143 -28.04 13.66 19.36
CA SER A 143 -28.21 14.70 20.39
C SER A 143 -27.04 15.13 21.29
N SER A 144 -26.60 16.38 21.12
CA SER A 144 -26.81 17.44 22.13
C SER A 144 -26.09 18.72 21.70
N CYS A 145 -26.84 19.56 20.99
CA CYS A 145 -26.61 20.99 20.93
C CYS A 145 -27.21 21.62 22.20
N CYS A 146 -26.76 22.84 22.52
CA CYS A 146 -27.36 23.81 23.44
C CYS A 146 -26.91 23.76 24.91
N PHE A 147 -26.10 24.74 25.30
CA PHE A 147 -26.34 25.46 26.55
C PHE A 147 -26.47 26.97 26.25
N PRO A 148 -27.49 27.64 26.81
CA PRO A 148 -27.84 29.03 26.52
C PRO A 148 -27.08 30.04 27.39
N SER A 149 -27.02 31.26 26.85
CA SER A 149 -26.74 32.54 27.48
C SER A 149 -27.61 32.81 28.72
N ASN A 150 -27.02 33.37 29.78
CA ASN A 150 -27.75 34.17 30.77
C ASN A 150 -26.91 35.36 31.27
N HIS A 151 -27.62 36.48 31.45
CA HIS A 151 -27.18 37.82 31.85
C HIS A 151 -27.12 38.04 33.37
N HIS A 152 -26.68 39.27 33.74
CA HIS A 152 -26.68 39.99 35.03
C HIS A 152 -25.30 40.02 35.74
N GLY A 153 -24.78 41.15 36.23
CA GLY A 153 -25.27 42.52 36.32
C GLY A 153 -24.13 43.47 36.73
N ARG A 154 -24.34 44.78 36.53
CA ARG A 154 -23.42 45.85 36.91
C ARG A 154 -23.42 46.10 38.42
N SER A 155 -22.24 46.33 39.00
CA SER A 155 -22.06 47.36 40.04
C SER A 155 -20.59 47.78 40.13
N SER A 156 -20.37 49.10 40.07
CA SER A 156 -19.10 49.82 40.15
C SER A 156 -18.46 49.79 41.53
N SER A 157 -17.13 49.76 41.63
CA SER A 157 -16.32 50.83 42.23
C SER A 157 -14.81 50.51 42.27
N SER A 158 -14.04 51.60 42.32
CA SER A 158 -12.59 51.78 42.50
C SER A 158 -11.67 51.49 41.32
N ASP A 159 -11.41 52.55 40.56
CA ASP A 159 -10.35 52.70 39.57
C ASP A 159 -8.97 52.66 40.24
N ASP A 160 -8.16 51.68 39.81
CA ASP A 160 -6.68 51.65 39.64
C ASP A 160 -6.07 50.27 39.92
N ASP A 161 -6.77 49.38 40.65
CA ASP A 161 -6.30 47.99 40.91
C ASP A 161 -7.10 46.89 40.17
N LEU A 162 -8.33 47.16 39.75
CA LEU A 162 -9.13 46.21 38.95
C LEU A 162 -8.55 46.02 37.54
N GLY A 163 -8.03 47.09 36.95
CA GLY A 163 -7.39 47.05 35.63
C GLY A 163 -6.12 46.20 35.61
N LYS A 164 -5.30 46.28 36.67
CA LYS A 164 -4.12 45.43 36.85
C LYS A 164 -4.50 43.96 37.06
N LEU A 165 -5.58 43.70 37.81
CA LEU A 165 -6.08 42.34 38.05
C LEU A 165 -6.65 41.71 36.77
N ILE A 166 -7.44 42.44 35.98
CA ILE A 166 -7.99 41.98 34.70
C ILE A 166 -6.87 41.75 33.68
N LEU A 167 -5.92 42.70 33.58
CA LEU A 167 -4.77 42.56 32.70
C LEU A 167 -3.91 41.36 33.13
N GLY A 168 -3.68 41.17 34.43
CA GLY A 168 -2.98 40.01 34.99
C GLY A 168 -3.67 38.69 34.67
N LEU A 169 -5.00 38.61 34.84
CA LEU A 169 -5.80 37.42 34.50
C LEU A 169 -5.75 37.10 33.00
N LEU A 170 -5.81 38.13 32.14
CA LEU A 170 -5.70 37.97 30.69
C LEU A 170 -4.31 37.49 30.28
N ILE A 171 -3.24 37.99 30.91
CA ILE A 171 -1.87 37.50 30.71
C ILE A 171 -1.75 36.04 31.13
N ILE A 172 -2.30 35.68 32.28
CA ILE A 172 -2.28 34.29 32.78
C ILE A 172 -3.06 33.38 31.82
N ALA A 173 -4.21 33.80 31.32
CA ALA A 173 -5.00 33.04 30.35
C ALA A 173 -4.25 32.86 29.02
N LEU A 174 -3.63 33.92 28.49
CA LEU A 174 -2.81 33.86 27.29
C LEU A 174 -1.56 32.99 27.47
N ALA A 175 -0.90 33.09 28.63
CA ALA A 175 0.25 32.26 28.97
C ALA A 175 -0.16 30.79 29.10
N ALA A 176 -1.29 30.48 29.74
CA ALA A 176 -1.82 29.13 29.83
C ALA A 176 -2.13 28.55 28.44
N LEU A 177 -2.76 29.34 27.56
CA LEU A 177 -3.03 28.94 26.18
C LEU A 177 -1.73 28.70 25.40
N ALA A 178 -0.75 29.60 25.53
CA ALA A 178 0.56 29.44 24.88
C ALA A 178 1.30 28.20 25.38
N VAL A 179 1.22 27.88 26.68
CA VAL A 179 1.78 26.66 27.26
C VAL A 179 1.09 25.43 26.66
N ILE A 180 -0.24 25.40 26.59
CA ILE A 180 -0.99 24.27 25.99
C ILE A 180 -0.58 24.08 24.52
N LEU A 181 -0.53 25.17 23.74
CA LEU A 181 -0.10 25.10 22.34
C LEU A 181 1.35 24.65 22.18
N ALA A 182 2.26 25.10 23.04
CA ALA A 182 3.65 24.67 23.04
C ALA A 182 3.78 23.18 23.36
N PHE A 183 3.00 22.65 24.30
CA PHE A 183 2.96 21.21 24.59
C PHE A 183 2.43 20.39 23.42
N ILE A 184 1.34 20.84 22.77
CA ILE A 184 0.80 20.18 21.58
C ILE A 184 1.83 20.19 20.45
N ALA A 185 2.47 21.34 20.20
CA ALA A 185 3.52 21.50 19.20
C ALA A 185 4.71 20.57 19.47
N LEU A 186 5.16 20.50 20.72
CA LEU A 186 6.26 19.64 21.14
C LEU A 186 5.91 18.15 21.00
N ALA A 187 4.71 17.75 21.41
CA ALA A 187 4.24 16.38 21.23
C ALA A 187 4.19 15.99 19.74
N TYR A 188 3.68 16.88 18.89
CA TYR A 188 3.65 16.68 17.44
C TYR A 188 5.06 16.56 16.83
N MET A 189 5.98 17.46 17.19
CA MET A 189 7.36 17.40 16.71
C MET A 189 8.08 16.12 17.15
N ILE A 190 7.87 15.66 18.39
CA ILE A 190 8.44 14.41 18.89
C ILE A 190 7.90 13.21 18.09
N ASP A 191 6.60 13.20 17.79
CA ASP A 191 5.98 12.14 17.00
C ASP A 191 6.54 12.11 15.57
N GLU A 192 6.60 13.25 14.88
CA GLU A 192 7.19 13.36 13.54
C GLU A 192 8.69 13.01 13.54
N PHE A 193 9.42 13.38 14.58
CA PHE A 193 10.83 13.02 14.72
C PHE A 193 11.03 11.52 14.89
N ALA A 194 10.23 10.86 15.72
CA ALA A 194 10.26 9.40 15.87
C ALA A 194 9.90 8.69 14.56
N ASN A 195 8.89 9.17 13.83
CA ASN A 195 8.56 8.69 12.48
C ASN A 195 9.73 8.86 11.51
N GLY A 196 10.40 10.02 11.56
CA GLY A 196 11.56 10.32 10.74
C GLY A 196 12.75 9.40 11.02
N ILE A 197 13.04 9.12 12.30
CA ILE A 197 14.10 8.18 12.69
C ILE A 197 13.77 6.76 12.23
N GLU A 198 12.53 6.31 12.43
CA GLU A 198 12.12 4.98 11.96
C GLU A 198 12.35 4.87 10.45
N ARG A 199 11.87 5.84 9.68
CA ARG A 199 12.05 5.88 8.22
C ARG A 199 13.51 5.96 7.81
N PHE A 200 14.34 6.69 8.55
CA PHE A 200 15.79 6.75 8.32
C PHE A 200 16.43 5.37 8.51
N TRP A 201 16.13 4.69 9.62
CA TRP A 201 16.70 3.39 9.96
C TRP A 201 16.38 2.30 8.92
N TYR A 202 15.18 2.35 8.34
CA TYR A 202 14.73 1.37 7.35
C TYR A 202 14.89 1.81 5.88
N GLY A 203 15.40 3.03 5.62
CA GLY A 203 15.54 3.55 4.26
C GLY A 203 14.21 3.93 3.59
N GLU A 204 13.17 4.18 4.37
CA GLU A 204 11.79 4.47 3.93
C GLU A 204 11.53 5.97 3.82
N GLY A 205 12.47 6.75 3.28
CA GLY A 205 12.27 8.18 3.04
C GLY A 205 12.84 9.13 4.09
N TRP A 206 14.16 9.14 4.24
CA TRP A 206 14.86 10.03 5.19
C TRP A 206 14.64 11.53 4.92
N LEU A 207 14.38 11.90 3.66
CA LEU A 207 14.30 13.30 3.25
C LEU A 207 13.14 14.04 3.93
N LYS A 208 12.01 13.36 4.17
CA LYS A 208 10.88 13.96 4.90
C LYS A 208 11.33 14.42 6.29
N GLY A 209 11.87 13.49 7.09
CA GLY A 209 12.33 13.78 8.45
C GLY A 209 13.40 14.87 8.50
N ALA A 210 14.37 14.84 7.57
CA ALA A 210 15.41 15.88 7.49
C ALA A 210 14.83 17.27 7.18
N LEU A 211 13.90 17.36 6.24
CA LEU A 211 13.24 18.62 5.88
C LEU A 211 12.38 19.16 7.03
N LEU A 212 11.59 18.30 7.69
CA LEU A 212 10.78 18.67 8.85
C LEU A 212 11.65 19.23 9.98
N PHE A 213 12.78 18.59 10.27
CA PHE A 213 13.70 19.05 11.31
C PHE A 213 14.33 20.40 10.93
N ALA A 214 14.78 20.56 9.69
CA ALA A 214 15.35 21.81 9.20
C ALA A 214 14.35 22.97 9.23
N THR A 215 13.10 22.77 8.80
CA THR A 215 12.07 23.81 8.84
C THR A 215 11.65 24.14 10.26
N SER A 216 11.58 23.15 11.16
CA SER A 216 11.29 23.38 12.58
C SER A 216 12.34 24.28 13.22
N LEU A 217 13.63 24.02 12.96
CA LEU A 217 14.72 24.88 13.44
C LEU A 217 14.64 26.29 12.85
N GLY A 218 14.38 26.41 11.54
CA GLY A 218 14.26 27.71 10.87
C GLY A 218 13.12 28.55 11.41
N PHE A 219 11.92 27.97 11.57
CA PHE A 219 10.76 28.66 12.13
C PHE A 219 10.91 28.93 13.63
N GLY A 220 11.52 28.02 14.39
CA GLY A 220 11.86 28.25 15.79
C GLY A 220 12.79 29.46 15.95
N ALA A 221 13.90 29.49 15.22
CA ALA A 221 14.84 30.61 15.21
C ALA A 221 14.18 31.92 14.74
N GLY A 222 13.38 31.86 13.67
CA GLY A 222 12.62 33.01 13.18
C GLY A 222 11.64 33.55 14.22
N SER A 223 10.93 32.68 14.92
CA SER A 223 10.01 33.07 16.00
C SER A 223 10.74 33.71 17.17
N THR A 224 11.91 33.19 17.56
CA THR A 224 12.80 33.81 18.55
C THR A 224 13.19 35.23 18.12
N LEU A 225 13.65 35.40 16.88
CA LEU A 225 14.06 36.70 16.36
C LEU A 225 12.90 37.69 16.30
N LEU A 226 11.72 37.27 15.87
CA LEU A 226 10.51 38.10 15.87
C LEU A 226 10.11 38.50 17.29
N THR A 227 10.20 37.56 18.24
CA THR A 227 9.89 37.83 19.65
C THR A 227 10.83 38.88 20.23
N LEU A 228 12.15 38.71 20.01
CA LEU A 228 13.15 39.63 20.55
C LEU A 228 13.11 41.02 19.91
N ASN A 229 12.84 41.13 18.60
CA ASN A 229 12.85 42.41 17.90
C ASN A 229 11.51 43.18 17.98
N PHE A 230 10.38 42.47 18.01
CA PHE A 230 9.06 43.11 17.90
C PHE A 230 8.16 42.89 19.11
N ALA A 231 8.23 41.72 19.77
CA ALA A 231 7.36 41.40 20.89
C ALA A 231 7.97 41.75 22.26
N ALA A 232 9.30 41.88 22.37
CA ALA A 232 9.97 42.09 23.65
C ALA A 232 9.54 43.41 24.32
N ALA A 233 9.53 44.52 23.57
CA ALA A 233 9.10 45.83 24.11
C ALA A 233 7.65 45.84 24.63
N PRO A 234 6.63 45.38 23.87
CA PRO A 234 5.27 45.31 24.40
C PRO A 234 5.14 44.29 25.54
N LEU A 235 5.86 43.16 25.52
CA LEU A 235 5.85 42.19 26.61
C LEU A 235 6.46 42.75 27.90
N ILE A 236 7.55 43.53 27.81
CA ILE A 236 8.15 44.22 28.96
C ILE A 236 7.16 45.22 29.54
N ALA A 237 6.53 46.05 28.69
CA ALA A 237 5.54 47.03 29.14
C ALA A 237 4.35 46.36 29.84
N LEU A 238 3.87 45.25 29.30
CA LEU A 238 2.78 44.43 29.85
C LEU A 238 3.19 43.79 31.20
N ALA A 239 4.40 43.25 31.29
CA ALA A 239 4.94 42.64 32.50
C ALA A 239 5.08 43.66 33.63
N VAL A 240 5.61 44.86 33.32
CA VAL A 240 5.71 45.97 34.27
C VAL A 240 4.33 46.42 34.74
N ALA A 241 3.38 46.58 33.82
CA ALA A 241 2.00 46.98 34.14
C ALA A 241 1.27 45.96 35.04
N ALA A 242 1.56 44.68 34.88
CA ALA A 242 0.99 43.59 35.67
C ALA A 242 1.79 43.25 36.95
N GLY A 243 2.92 43.93 37.21
CA GLY A 243 3.76 43.70 38.40
C GLY A 243 4.62 42.43 38.35
N PHE A 244 4.85 41.85 37.17
CA PHE A 244 5.73 40.70 36.97
C PHE A 244 7.17 41.10 36.65
N ASN A 245 8.13 40.17 36.81
CA ASN A 245 9.50 40.38 36.37
C ASN A 245 9.57 40.39 34.83
N PRO A 246 9.92 41.53 34.19
CA PRO A 246 9.90 41.67 32.74
C PRO A 246 10.90 40.75 32.04
N VAL A 247 12.07 40.48 32.65
CA VAL A 247 13.07 39.57 32.08
C VAL A 247 12.52 38.14 32.05
N GLY A 248 11.86 37.72 33.13
CA GLY A 248 11.25 36.39 33.23
C GLY A 248 10.14 36.19 32.20
N VAL A 249 9.28 37.20 32.01
CA VAL A 249 8.20 37.16 31.02
C VAL A 249 8.74 37.07 29.59
N VAL A 250 9.76 37.87 29.25
CA VAL A 250 10.37 37.82 27.90
C VAL A 250 11.02 36.48 27.62
N ILE A 251 11.77 35.91 28.58
CA ILE A 251 12.39 34.59 28.42
C ILE A 251 11.32 33.52 28.22
N LEU A 252 10.30 33.49 29.09
CA LEU A 252 9.20 32.53 29.00
C LEU A 252 8.46 32.65 27.66
N ALA A 253 8.10 33.86 27.26
CA ALA A 253 7.43 34.11 25.99
C ALA A 253 8.28 33.67 24.80
N THR A 254 9.59 33.93 24.85
CA THR A 254 10.54 33.50 23.82
C THR A 254 10.53 31.97 23.71
N VAL A 255 10.72 31.24 24.81
CA VAL A 255 10.72 29.76 24.79
C VAL A 255 9.42 29.19 24.24
N LEU A 256 8.27 29.72 24.69
CA LEU A 256 6.96 29.26 24.24
C LEU A 256 6.73 29.54 22.76
N LEU A 257 7.00 30.76 22.30
CA LEU A 257 6.82 31.15 20.91
C LEU A 257 7.82 30.46 19.97
N THR A 258 9.06 30.21 20.40
CA THR A 258 10.03 29.39 19.66
C THR A 258 9.50 27.97 19.46
N THR A 259 8.96 27.35 20.52
CA THR A 259 8.40 25.99 20.45
C THR A 259 7.17 25.93 19.54
N ILE A 260 6.25 26.89 19.69
CA ILE A 260 5.07 27.01 18.83
C ILE A 260 5.50 27.24 17.36
N GLY A 261 6.43 28.15 17.12
CA GLY A 261 6.97 28.45 15.79
C GLY A 261 7.59 27.22 15.13
N ALA A 262 8.43 26.50 15.87
CA ALA A 262 9.01 25.24 15.41
C ALA A 262 7.93 24.21 15.05
N GLY A 263 6.90 24.04 15.90
CA GLY A 263 5.77 23.16 15.62
C GLY A 263 4.98 23.53 14.36
N ILE A 264 4.72 24.82 14.15
CA ILE A 264 4.07 25.33 12.93
C ILE A 264 4.95 25.04 11.69
N GLY A 265 6.26 25.27 11.79
CA GLY A 265 7.21 24.96 10.71
C GLY A 265 7.28 23.47 10.36
N CYS A 266 7.19 22.60 11.37
CA CYS A 266 7.06 21.15 11.19
C CYS A 266 5.77 20.80 10.44
N LEU A 267 4.63 21.28 10.94
CA LEU A 267 3.32 20.97 10.39
C LEU A 267 3.18 21.46 8.94
N ALA A 268 3.55 22.71 8.67
CA ALA A 268 3.48 23.28 7.33
C ALA A 268 4.35 22.50 6.34
N MET A 269 5.57 22.13 6.75
CA MET A 269 6.46 21.37 5.88
C MET A 269 5.97 19.94 5.66
N SER A 270 5.32 19.30 6.64
CA SER A 270 4.71 17.98 6.44
C SER A 270 3.61 18.05 5.39
N MET A 271 2.72 19.04 5.49
CA MET A 271 1.64 19.23 4.51
C MET A 271 2.19 19.44 3.09
N ILE A 272 3.22 20.28 2.95
CA ILE A 272 3.87 20.55 1.66
C ILE A 272 4.55 19.28 1.12
N TYR A 273 5.32 18.59 1.95
CA TYR A 273 6.03 17.38 1.55
C TYR A 273 5.05 16.29 1.12
N ASP A 274 4.01 16.03 1.93
CA ASP A 274 3.04 14.97 1.66
C ASP A 274 2.26 15.26 0.37
N SER A 275 1.85 16.52 0.15
CA SER A 275 1.18 16.93 -1.09
C SER A 275 2.07 16.75 -2.33
N ILE A 276 3.34 17.17 -2.26
CA ILE A 276 4.29 17.01 -3.36
C ILE A 276 4.61 15.53 -3.60
N ASN A 277 4.78 14.76 -2.53
CA ASN A 277 5.14 13.36 -2.62
C ASN A 277 3.98 12.53 -3.18
N GLN A 278 2.74 12.83 -2.80
CA GLN A 278 1.55 12.19 -3.33
C GLN A 278 1.37 12.51 -4.83
N SER A 279 1.41 13.78 -5.22
CA SER A 279 1.25 14.21 -6.62
C SER A 279 2.34 13.68 -7.56
N LYS A 280 3.57 13.50 -7.06
CA LYS A 280 4.66 12.89 -7.85
C LYS A 280 4.55 11.37 -7.99
N ASN A 281 3.81 10.72 -7.11
CA ASN A 281 3.73 9.26 -7.02
C ASN A 281 2.28 8.76 -7.08
N GLU A 282 1.44 9.40 -7.91
CA GLU A 282 0.03 9.01 -8.09
C GLU A 282 -0.12 7.55 -8.56
N GLU A 283 0.84 7.06 -9.36
CA GLU A 283 0.88 5.69 -9.91
C GLU A 283 1.56 4.66 -8.99
N SER A 284 1.91 5.05 -7.76
CA SER A 284 2.42 4.11 -6.76
C SER A 284 1.30 3.28 -6.14
N MET A 285 1.66 2.13 -5.56
CA MET A 285 0.70 1.26 -4.90
C MET A 285 -0.05 1.95 -3.75
N ASP A 286 0.65 2.77 -2.95
CA ASP A 286 0.06 3.63 -1.92
C ASP A 286 0.57 5.07 -2.08
N PRO A 287 -0.20 5.96 -2.74
CA PRO A 287 0.18 7.35 -2.95
C PRO A 287 0.40 8.16 -1.67
N ALA A 288 -0.20 7.73 -0.54
CA ALA A 288 -0.01 8.41 0.74
C ALA A 288 1.32 8.03 1.43
N ASP A 289 1.91 6.88 1.08
CA ASP A 289 3.21 6.43 1.61
C ASP A 289 4.06 5.66 0.57
N PRO A 290 4.41 6.29 -0.57
CA PRO A 290 4.99 5.60 -1.72
C PRO A 290 6.34 4.95 -1.40
N GLN A 291 7.18 5.61 -0.59
CA GLN A 291 8.53 5.14 -0.27
C GLN A 291 8.54 3.87 0.59
N ARG A 292 7.45 3.62 1.33
CA ARG A 292 7.29 2.40 2.14
C ARG A 292 6.77 1.23 1.30
N PHE A 293 5.91 1.52 0.31
CA PHE A 293 5.23 0.53 -0.52
C PHE A 293 5.72 0.45 -1.97
N GLN A 294 6.91 0.99 -2.25
CA GLN A 294 7.55 0.87 -3.55
C GLN A 294 8.91 0.18 -3.40
N LEU A 295 9.26 -0.66 -4.37
CA LEU A 295 10.62 -1.15 -4.52
C LEU A 295 11.42 -0.18 -5.37
N THR A 296 12.56 0.26 -4.86
CA THR A 296 13.53 1.01 -5.66
C THR A 296 14.21 0.09 -6.67
N SER A 297 14.70 0.63 -7.79
CA SER A 297 15.44 -0.17 -8.79
C SER A 297 16.66 -0.87 -8.20
N ALA A 298 17.28 -0.30 -7.15
CA ALA A 298 18.38 -0.91 -6.43
C ALA A 298 17.93 -2.12 -5.59
N GLU A 299 16.76 -2.05 -4.94
CA GLU A 299 16.16 -3.17 -4.22
C GLU A 299 15.72 -4.28 -5.19
N GLU A 300 15.08 -3.95 -6.30
CA GLU A 300 14.71 -4.92 -7.34
C GLU A 300 15.94 -5.68 -7.86
N ALA A 301 17.04 -4.96 -8.14
CA ALA A 301 18.30 -5.58 -8.54
C ALA A 301 18.92 -6.44 -7.44
N SER A 302 18.76 -6.07 -6.16
CA SER A 302 19.24 -6.85 -5.02
C SER A 302 18.43 -8.14 -4.83
N LEU A 303 17.11 -8.07 -4.97
CA LEU A 303 16.21 -9.23 -4.91
C LEU A 303 16.54 -10.24 -6.01
N LEU A 304 16.74 -9.76 -7.24
CA LEU A 304 17.15 -10.62 -8.35
C LEU A 304 18.49 -11.33 -8.07
N LYS A 305 19.48 -10.63 -7.48
CA LYS A 305 20.75 -11.24 -7.06
C LYS A 305 20.57 -12.34 -6.00
N LYS A 306 19.51 -12.25 -5.20
CA LYS A 306 19.15 -13.24 -4.17
C LYS A 306 18.23 -14.35 -4.68
N ASN A 307 17.99 -14.41 -6.01
CA ASN A 307 17.05 -15.35 -6.65
C ASN A 307 15.59 -15.17 -6.17
N ILE A 308 15.20 -13.93 -5.88
CA ILE A 308 13.84 -13.56 -5.46
C ILE A 308 13.20 -12.73 -6.57
N ASP A 309 11.96 -13.07 -6.94
CA ASP A 309 11.17 -12.41 -7.97
C ASP A 309 10.56 -11.10 -7.44
N PRO A 310 10.98 -9.92 -7.95
CA PRO A 310 10.45 -8.64 -7.51
C PRO A 310 8.95 -8.49 -7.74
N LEU A 311 8.38 -9.15 -8.77
CA LEU A 311 6.95 -9.05 -9.07
C LEU A 311 6.11 -9.82 -8.03
N ALA A 312 6.60 -10.99 -7.60
CA ALA A 312 5.99 -11.75 -6.52
C ALA A 312 6.04 -10.97 -5.21
N VAL A 313 7.17 -10.32 -4.92
CA VAL A 313 7.33 -9.42 -3.77
C VAL A 313 6.32 -8.28 -3.83
N LYS A 314 6.15 -7.59 -4.96
CA LYS A 314 5.15 -6.52 -5.11
C LYS A 314 3.72 -7.02 -4.85
N CYS A 315 3.35 -8.20 -5.34
CA CYS A 315 2.04 -8.80 -5.06
C CYS A 315 1.85 -9.06 -3.55
N ALA A 316 2.87 -9.61 -2.89
CA ALA A 316 2.84 -9.82 -1.44
C ALA A 316 2.79 -8.49 -0.65
N MET A 317 3.42 -7.42 -1.13
CA MET A 317 3.32 -6.08 -0.55
C MET A 317 1.89 -5.52 -0.63
N VAL A 318 1.16 -5.74 -1.74
CA VAL A 318 -0.27 -5.40 -1.88
C VAL A 318 -1.08 -6.12 -0.79
N ALA A 319 -0.86 -7.42 -0.62
CA ALA A 319 -1.55 -8.23 0.39
C ALA A 319 -1.27 -7.74 1.82
N LEU A 320 0.00 -7.46 2.14
CA LEU A 320 0.41 -6.94 3.44
C LEU A 320 -0.25 -5.60 3.74
N ARG A 321 -0.32 -4.70 2.76
CA ARG A 321 -0.96 -3.38 2.94
C ARG A 321 -2.48 -3.49 3.12
N ALA A 322 -3.13 -4.42 2.43
CA ALA A 322 -4.55 -4.69 2.61
C ALA A 322 -4.84 -5.21 4.03
N GLU A 323 -4.03 -6.15 4.55
CA GLU A 323 -4.16 -6.63 5.94
C GLU A 323 -3.90 -5.51 6.97
N MET A 324 -2.92 -4.63 6.73
CA MET A 324 -2.71 -3.47 7.61
C MET A 324 -3.95 -2.55 7.64
N ALA A 325 -4.58 -2.30 6.49
CA ALA A 325 -5.78 -1.45 6.43
C ALA A 325 -6.94 -2.05 7.24
N LYS A 326 -7.10 -3.38 7.15
CA LYS A 326 -8.10 -4.13 7.91
C LYS A 326 -7.93 -3.98 9.41
N LEU A 327 -6.72 -4.18 9.92
CA LEU A 327 -6.42 -4.06 11.35
C LEU A 327 -6.64 -2.64 11.89
N LEU A 328 -6.46 -1.64 11.04
CA LEU A 328 -6.64 -0.24 11.36
C LEU A 328 -8.08 0.25 11.13
N GLU A 329 -8.94 -0.57 10.53
CA GLU A 329 -10.28 -0.22 10.06
C GLU A 329 -10.30 1.07 9.23
N ASN A 330 -9.20 1.34 8.51
CA ASN A 330 -8.96 2.61 7.87
C ASN A 330 -8.07 2.49 6.63
N GLU A 331 -8.39 3.27 5.61
CA GLU A 331 -7.58 3.41 4.39
C GLU A 331 -6.45 4.41 4.52
N LYS A 332 -6.49 5.24 5.57
CA LYS A 332 -5.51 6.30 5.83
C LYS A 332 -4.06 5.78 5.89
N PRO A 333 -3.08 6.68 5.71
CA PRO A 333 -1.66 6.34 5.87
C PRO A 333 -1.40 5.65 7.20
N ILE A 334 -0.33 4.85 7.23
CA ILE A 334 0.06 4.11 8.43
C ILE A 334 0.19 5.09 9.60
N PRO A 335 -0.44 4.81 10.75
CA PRO A 335 -0.39 5.69 11.93
C PRO A 335 1.04 5.92 12.37
N SER A 336 1.28 6.99 13.12
CA SER A 336 2.63 7.31 13.62
C SER A 336 3.21 6.22 14.53
N PHE A 337 4.53 6.25 14.71
CA PHE A 337 5.29 5.32 15.53
C PHE A 337 4.71 5.20 16.94
N PHE A 338 4.48 6.32 17.64
CA PHE A 338 3.92 6.26 18.99
C PHE A 338 2.47 5.79 18.99
N THR A 339 1.67 6.20 18.01
CA THR A 339 0.29 5.70 17.87
C THR A 339 0.29 4.16 17.74
N ARG A 340 1.18 3.61 16.91
CA ARG A 340 1.31 2.14 16.76
C ARG A 340 1.95 1.46 17.96
N TYR A 341 2.81 2.15 18.71
CA TYR A 341 3.48 1.59 19.87
C TYR A 341 2.55 1.47 21.08
N PHE A 342 1.66 2.44 21.27
CA PHE A 342 0.74 2.49 22.42
C PHE A 342 -0.62 1.84 22.13
N ASP A 343 -0.98 1.64 20.86
CA ASP A 343 -2.23 0.98 20.48
C ASP A 343 -2.11 -0.55 20.44
N LYS A 344 -3.18 -1.26 20.86
CA LYS A 344 -3.23 -2.72 20.90
C LYS A 344 -3.18 -3.34 19.49
N ASN A 345 -3.84 -2.72 18.52
CA ASN A 345 -3.80 -3.15 17.11
C ASN A 345 -2.48 -2.72 16.44
N GLY A 346 -1.80 -1.70 17.00
CA GLY A 346 -0.55 -1.18 16.49
C GLY A 346 0.62 -2.17 16.52
N SER A 347 0.65 -3.09 17.50
CA SER A 347 1.66 -4.17 17.53
C SER A 347 1.57 -5.09 16.31
N GLN A 348 0.35 -5.49 15.92
CA GLN A 348 0.15 -6.36 14.77
C GLN A 348 0.51 -5.66 13.46
N VAL A 349 0.22 -4.36 13.34
CA VAL A 349 0.66 -3.54 12.20
C VAL A 349 2.19 -3.44 12.15
N ASN A 350 2.86 -3.29 13.30
CA ASN A 350 4.33 -3.29 13.36
C ASN A 350 4.93 -4.64 12.95
N ASP A 351 4.30 -5.75 13.29
CA ASP A 351 4.73 -7.09 12.85
C ASP A 351 4.58 -7.25 11.33
N LEU A 352 3.44 -6.82 10.76
CA LEU A 352 3.27 -6.79 9.31
C LEU A 352 4.29 -5.88 8.62
N LEU A 353 4.64 -4.74 9.23
CA LEU A 353 5.67 -3.83 8.70
C LEU A 353 7.06 -4.45 8.76
N LYS A 354 7.36 -5.19 9.81
CA LYS A 354 8.61 -5.94 9.93
C LYS A 354 8.69 -7.00 8.82
N THR A 355 7.62 -7.74 8.58
CA THR A 355 7.52 -8.69 7.47
C THR A 355 7.73 -8.00 6.12
N LEU A 356 7.09 -6.84 5.89
CA LEU A 356 7.27 -6.02 4.70
C LEU A 356 8.75 -5.64 4.50
N ARG A 357 9.41 -5.16 5.55
CA ARG A 357 10.83 -4.76 5.51
C ARG A 357 11.76 -5.93 5.23
N GLN A 358 11.52 -7.08 5.86
CA GLN A 358 12.31 -8.29 5.62
C GLN A 358 12.10 -8.83 4.21
N LEU A 359 10.88 -8.76 3.69
CA LEU A 359 10.56 -9.12 2.31
C LEU A 359 11.28 -8.21 1.32
N ARG A 360 11.24 -6.89 1.51
CA ARG A 360 11.96 -5.91 0.66
C ARG A 360 13.47 -6.13 0.64
N LYS A 361 14.05 -6.50 1.79
CA LYS A 361 15.47 -6.84 1.90
C LYS A 361 15.82 -8.20 1.29
N GLY A 362 14.83 -9.03 0.95
CA GLY A 362 15.04 -10.41 0.49
C GLY A 362 15.57 -11.33 1.60
N GLU A 363 15.20 -11.07 2.85
CA GLU A 363 15.45 -11.96 3.99
C GLU A 363 14.36 -13.04 4.11
N LEU A 364 13.14 -12.70 3.69
CA LEU A 364 12.03 -13.63 3.57
C LEU A 364 11.81 -14.00 2.11
N LYS A 365 11.56 -15.29 1.89
CA LYS A 365 11.29 -15.86 0.56
C LYS A 365 9.85 -16.31 0.40
N ILE A 366 9.20 -16.64 1.51
CA ILE A 366 7.82 -17.12 1.58
C ILE A 366 7.07 -16.23 2.56
N VAL A 367 5.87 -15.81 2.19
CA VAL A 367 5.01 -14.94 2.99
C VAL A 367 3.58 -15.46 2.99
N ASP A 368 3.00 -15.65 4.18
CA ASP A 368 1.60 -16.05 4.38
C ASP A 368 0.83 -14.87 5.00
N VAL A 369 -0.12 -14.29 4.25
CA VAL A 369 -0.81 -13.04 4.60
C VAL A 369 -2.26 -13.14 4.14
N GLY A 370 -3.21 -12.99 5.07
CA GLY A 370 -4.64 -13.05 4.74
C GLY A 370 -5.10 -14.38 4.14
N GLY A 371 -4.38 -15.47 4.42
CA GLY A 371 -4.62 -16.78 3.83
C GLY A 371 -4.03 -16.96 2.41
N LEU A 372 -3.33 -15.96 1.88
CA LEU A 372 -2.58 -16.05 0.63
C LEU A 372 -1.13 -16.40 0.90
N TRP A 373 -0.60 -17.32 0.11
CA TRP A 373 0.75 -17.86 0.29
C TRP A 373 1.64 -17.49 -0.90
N PHE A 374 2.48 -16.48 -0.74
CA PHE A 374 3.38 -16.01 -1.79
C PHE A 374 4.75 -16.68 -1.67
N ASP A 375 5.07 -17.56 -2.62
CA ASP A 375 6.45 -17.97 -2.89
C ASP A 375 7.12 -16.96 -3.81
N CYS A 376 8.11 -16.25 -3.27
CA CYS A 376 8.85 -15.23 -3.99
C CYS A 376 10.15 -15.77 -4.60
N GLU A 377 10.49 -17.05 -4.43
CA GLU A 377 11.65 -17.63 -5.11
C GLU A 377 11.42 -17.68 -6.63
N ILE A 378 12.47 -17.35 -7.40
CA ILE A 378 12.45 -17.59 -8.83
C ILE A 378 12.56 -19.11 -9.02
N PRO A 379 11.59 -19.77 -9.68
CA PRO A 379 11.64 -21.21 -9.91
C PRO A 379 12.93 -21.54 -10.67
N GLN A 380 13.78 -22.35 -10.04
CA GLN A 380 14.94 -22.91 -10.73
C GLN A 380 14.40 -23.90 -11.77
N PRO A 381 14.82 -23.82 -13.04
CA PRO A 381 14.47 -24.84 -14.01
C PRO A 381 15.01 -26.16 -13.48
N VAL A 382 14.11 -27.07 -13.09
CA VAL A 382 14.51 -28.43 -12.75
C VAL A 382 15.05 -29.04 -14.03
N TYR A 383 16.37 -29.18 -14.12
CA TYR A 383 17.00 -29.98 -15.17
C TYR A 383 16.60 -31.43 -14.90
N THR A 384 15.47 -31.85 -15.47
CA THR A 384 15.22 -33.28 -15.65
C THR A 384 16.21 -33.74 -16.71
N PRO A 385 17.24 -34.55 -16.39
CA PRO A 385 18.04 -35.15 -17.44
C PRO A 385 17.08 -35.87 -18.35
N THR A 386 17.05 -35.46 -19.61
CA THR A 386 16.45 -36.27 -20.67
C THR A 386 17.28 -37.54 -20.72
N PHE A 387 16.86 -38.57 -19.97
CA PHE A 387 17.24 -39.92 -20.32
C PHE A 387 16.74 -40.07 -21.75
N TYR A 388 17.67 -40.23 -22.69
CA TYR A 388 17.36 -40.66 -24.03
C TYR A 388 16.50 -41.93 -23.88
N SER A 389 15.18 -41.79 -23.95
CA SER A 389 14.35 -42.86 -24.44
C SER A 389 14.87 -43.07 -25.84
N GLN A 390 15.76 -44.06 -26.00
CA GLN A 390 16.05 -44.61 -27.30
C GLN A 390 14.70 -44.76 -28.00
N PRO A 391 14.52 -44.24 -29.22
CA PRO A 391 13.35 -44.63 -29.98
C PRO A 391 13.36 -46.15 -29.97
N GLN A 392 12.34 -46.75 -29.37
CA GLN A 392 12.03 -48.14 -29.67
C GLN A 392 11.77 -48.13 -31.16
N VAL A 393 12.81 -48.47 -31.91
CA VAL A 393 12.70 -48.86 -33.30
C VAL A 393 11.75 -50.04 -33.23
N SER A 394 10.48 -49.77 -33.55
CA SER A 394 9.57 -50.81 -33.97
C SER A 394 10.27 -51.49 -35.14
N SER A 395 10.87 -52.64 -34.87
CA SER A 395 11.29 -53.58 -35.90
C SER A 395 10.02 -53.98 -36.64
N GLN A 396 9.65 -53.18 -37.64
CA GLN A 396 8.74 -53.59 -38.70
C GLN A 396 9.45 -54.73 -39.42
N TYR A 397 9.20 -55.96 -38.94
CA TYR A 397 9.42 -57.15 -39.73
C TYR A 397 8.57 -56.98 -41.00
N TYR A 398 9.26 -56.72 -42.12
CA TYR A 398 8.70 -57.02 -43.43
C TYR A 398 8.42 -58.52 -43.45
N VAL A 399 7.16 -58.89 -43.19
CA VAL A 399 6.63 -60.17 -43.61
C VAL A 399 6.53 -60.10 -45.13
N VAL A 400 7.56 -60.59 -45.80
CA VAL A 400 7.49 -60.94 -47.21
C VAL A 400 6.44 -62.04 -47.32
N GLN A 401 5.26 -61.69 -47.84
CA GLN A 401 4.27 -62.67 -48.27
C GLN A 401 4.90 -63.57 -49.34
N PRO A 402 4.91 -64.90 -49.19
CA PRO A 402 5.25 -65.79 -50.28
C PRO A 402 4.16 -65.67 -51.36
N THR A 403 4.54 -65.19 -52.53
CA THR A 403 3.77 -65.29 -53.76
C THR A 403 3.47 -66.76 -54.05
N ALA A 404 2.20 -67.07 -54.29
CA ALA A 404 1.76 -68.39 -54.69
C ALA A 404 2.46 -68.83 -56.00
N PRO A 405 2.78 -70.12 -56.17
CA PRO A 405 3.35 -70.62 -57.42
C PRO A 405 2.37 -70.44 -58.59
N TYR A 406 2.86 -69.82 -59.65
CA TYR A 406 2.21 -69.77 -60.97
C TYR A 406 2.19 -71.20 -61.56
N GLU A 407 1.01 -71.79 -61.68
CA GLU A 407 0.78 -72.98 -62.50
C GLU A 407 0.51 -72.55 -63.95
N PRO A 408 1.25 -73.10 -64.94
CA PRO A 408 0.96 -72.86 -66.34
C PRO A 408 -0.11 -73.86 -66.83
N THR A 409 -1.33 -73.39 -67.07
CA THR A 409 -2.30 -74.12 -67.91
C THR A 409 -2.24 -73.63 -69.35
N ALA A 410 -1.89 -74.56 -70.23
CA ALA A 410 -1.77 -74.43 -71.68
C ALA A 410 -3.08 -73.97 -72.37
N PRO A 411 -3.00 -73.40 -73.59
CA PRO A 411 -4.14 -72.84 -74.29
C PRO A 411 -5.03 -73.95 -74.87
N GLN A 412 -6.35 -73.80 -74.75
CA GLN A 412 -7.29 -74.52 -75.60
C GLN A 412 -8.13 -73.53 -76.42
N TYR A 413 -7.92 -73.67 -77.72
CA TYR A 413 -8.76 -73.23 -78.82
C TYR A 413 -10.20 -73.69 -78.64
N ILE A 414 -11.17 -72.81 -78.93
CA ILE A 414 -12.07 -72.82 -80.10
C ILE A 414 -12.80 -71.48 -80.14
#